data_AF-A0A838JY75-F1
#
_entry.id   AF-A0A838JY75-F1
#
_cell.length_a   1.000
_cell.length_b   1.000
_cell.length_c   1.000
_cell.angle_alpha   90.00
_cell.angle_beta   90.00
_cell.angle_gamma   90.00
#
_symmetry.space_group_name_H-M   'P 1'
#
loop_
_entity.id
_entity.type
_entity.pdbx_description
1 polymer ?
#
loop_
_entity_poly.entity_id
_entity_poly.type
_entity_poly.pdbx_seq_one_letter_code
_entity_poly.pdbx_strand_id
1 'polypeptide(L)'
;IEPELNLGGRLVCVGDEEFEHIFRDGDGWARFRQEFPESDGTLRFSRVGLDRDVTQAMLYAGQQFDWHVGSGGFWLFSKSNGEWSETGRVGNWIS
;
A
#
# COMPACT_ATOMS: atom_id res chain seq x y z
N ILE A 1 4.92 15.71 -2.64
CA ILE A 1 4.30 15.10 -1.44
C ILE A 1 5.09 13.85 -1.16
N GLU A 2 5.66 13.72 0.04
CA GLU A 2 6.31 12.49 0.45
C GLU A 2 5.22 11.51 0.91
N PRO A 3 5.12 10.33 0.31
CA PRO A 3 4.14 9.35 0.75
C PRO A 3 4.61 8.79 2.10
N GLU A 4 3.72 8.83 3.09
CA GLU A 4 3.92 8.14 4.36
C GLU A 4 3.18 6.81 4.32
N LEU A 5 3.83 5.75 4.76
CA LEU A 5 3.23 4.43 4.89
C LEU A 5 3.35 4.01 6.36
N ASN A 6 2.24 3.94 7.07
CA ASN A 6 2.24 3.46 8.44
C ASN A 6 2.01 1.94 8.46
N LEU A 7 3.06 1.19 8.79
CA LEU A 7 3.03 -0.28 8.90
C LEU A 7 3.00 -0.78 10.36
N GLY A 8 2.82 0.11 11.33
CA GLY A 8 2.88 -0.25 12.76
C GLY A 8 1.70 -1.09 13.25
N GLY A 9 0.66 -1.27 12.42
CA GLY A 9 -0.57 -1.98 12.75
C GLY A 9 -0.58 -3.46 12.36
N ARG A 10 -1.62 -4.17 12.78
CA ARG A 10 -1.89 -5.54 12.34
C ARG A 10 -2.36 -5.54 10.88
N LEU A 11 -1.66 -6.26 10.02
CA LEU A 11 -2.05 -6.44 8.62
C LEU A 11 -2.90 -7.71 8.46
N VAL A 12 -4.00 -7.59 7.73
CA VAL A 12 -4.84 -8.71 7.30
C VAL A 12 -4.78 -8.77 5.78
N CYS A 13 -4.37 -9.92 5.23
CA CYS A 13 -4.35 -10.12 3.79
C CYS A 13 -5.77 -10.41 3.31
N VAL A 14 -6.24 -9.62 2.35
CA VAL A 14 -7.54 -9.77 1.69
C VAL A 14 -7.28 -10.17 0.24
N GLY A 15 -7.95 -11.22 -0.23
CA GLY A 15 -7.82 -11.70 -1.61
C GLY A 15 -8.49 -10.75 -2.61
N ASP A 16 -8.11 -10.84 -3.89
CA ASP A 16 -8.67 -9.98 -4.93
C ASP A 16 -10.20 -10.12 -5.04
N GLU A 17 -10.72 -11.35 -5.01
CA GLU A 17 -12.17 -11.62 -5.09
C GLU A 17 -12.95 -11.02 -3.90
N GLU A 18 -12.40 -11.12 -2.70
CA GLU A 18 -12.99 -10.57 -1.47
C GLU A 18 -12.95 -9.04 -1.50
N PHE A 19 -11.82 -8.45 -1.90
CA PHE A 19 -11.68 -7.01 -2.06
C PHE A 19 -12.67 -6.45 -3.10
N GLU A 20 -12.78 -7.11 -4.25
CA GLU A 20 -13.73 -6.74 -5.29
C GLU A 20 -15.17 -6.86 -4.79
N HIS A 21 -15.49 -7.90 -4.01
CA HIS A 21 -16.82 -8.05 -3.40
C HIS A 21 -17.16 -6.88 -2.46
N ILE A 22 -16.23 -6.50 -1.59
CA ILE A 22 -16.39 -5.39 -0.66
C ILE A 22 -16.63 -4.08 -1.43
N PHE A 23 -15.76 -3.76 -2.39
CA PHE A 23 -15.73 -2.46 -3.08
C PHE A 23 -16.45 -2.43 -4.44
N ARG A 24 -17.37 -3.36 -4.71
CA ARG A 24 -18.07 -3.49 -6.00
C ARG A 24 -18.94 -2.29 -6.41
N ASP A 25 -19.29 -1.42 -5.46
CA ASP A 25 -20.19 -0.27 -5.65
C ASP A 25 -19.95 0.80 -4.57
N GLY A 26 -20.78 1.86 -4.56
CA GLY A 26 -20.62 3.03 -3.68
C GLY A 26 -20.70 2.75 -2.18
N ASP A 27 -21.25 1.61 -1.76
CA ASP A 27 -21.35 1.23 -0.34
C ASP A 27 -20.09 0.53 0.19
N GLY A 28 -19.03 0.43 -0.63
CA GLY A 28 -17.86 -0.37 -0.31
C GLY A 28 -17.20 -0.04 1.03
N TRP A 29 -17.06 1.24 1.37
CA TRP A 29 -16.52 1.63 2.68
C TRP A 29 -17.44 1.27 3.84
N ALA A 30 -18.75 1.29 3.66
CA ALA A 30 -19.69 0.85 4.69
C ALA A 30 -19.55 -0.66 4.96
N ARG A 31 -19.42 -1.48 3.91
CA ARG A 31 -19.16 -2.93 4.04
C ARG A 31 -17.79 -3.19 4.67
N PHE A 32 -16.76 -2.50 4.20
CA PHE A 32 -15.40 -2.64 4.74
C PHE A 32 -15.39 -2.40 6.26
N ARG A 33 -16.04 -1.34 6.74
CA ARG A 33 -16.12 -1.04 8.18
C ARG A 33 -16.93 -2.06 8.97
N GLN A 34 -17.87 -2.77 8.35
CA GLN A 34 -18.62 -3.86 8.99
C GLN A 34 -17.78 -5.14 9.09
N GLU A 35 -17.03 -5.47 8.05
CA GLU A 35 -16.19 -6.68 8.00
C GLU A 35 -14.88 -6.53 8.78
N PHE A 36 -14.30 -5.33 8.76
CA PHE A 36 -13.03 -5.00 9.41
C PHE A 36 -13.19 -3.80 10.37
N PRO A 37 -13.99 -3.93 11.44
CA PRO A 37 -14.33 -2.80 12.34
C PRO A 37 -13.13 -2.23 13.11
N GLU A 38 -12.04 -3.00 13.24
CA GLU A 38 -10.80 -2.58 13.89
C GLU A 38 -9.77 -1.99 12.92
N SER A 39 -10.08 -1.93 11.61
CA SER A 39 -9.16 -1.45 10.59
C SER A 39 -9.39 0.02 10.28
N ASP A 40 -8.30 0.78 10.20
CA ASP A 40 -8.36 2.18 9.77
C ASP A 40 -8.65 2.30 8.27
N GLY A 41 -8.20 1.33 7.46
CA GLY A 41 -8.29 1.42 6.01
C GLY A 41 -7.58 0.29 5.28
N THR A 42 -7.33 0.50 3.99
CA THR A 42 -6.71 -0.48 3.10
C THR A 42 -5.28 -0.09 2.77
N LEU A 43 -4.41 -1.10 2.62
CA LEU A 43 -3.09 -0.97 2.04
C LEU A 43 -3.01 -1.85 0.79
N ARG A 44 -2.49 -1.29 -0.30
CA ARG A 44 -2.24 -2.03 -1.54
C ARG A 44 -0.78 -1.88 -1.95
N PHE A 45 -0.16 -3.01 -2.26
CA PHE A 45 1.23 -3.09 -2.69
C PHE A 45 1.30 -3.58 -4.14
N SER A 46 2.27 -3.10 -4.90
CA SER A 46 2.66 -3.79 -6.13
C SER A 46 3.52 -5.01 -5.81
N ARG A 47 3.75 -5.83 -6.84
CA ARG A 47 4.95 -6.68 -6.87
C ARG A 47 6.20 -5.78 -6.81
N VAL A 48 7.23 -6.27 -6.13
CA VAL A 48 8.53 -5.57 -6.07
C VAL A 48 9.22 -5.70 -7.44
N GLY A 49 9.60 -4.56 -8.02
CA GLY A 49 10.50 -4.52 -9.16
C GLY A 49 11.95 -4.61 -8.68
N LEU A 50 12.72 -5.54 -9.21
CA LEU A 50 14.15 -5.70 -8.90
C LEU A 50 14.97 -5.37 -10.15
N ASP A 51 16.14 -4.77 -9.96
CA ASP A 51 17.16 -4.72 -11.01
C ASP A 51 17.77 -6.12 -11.24
N ARG A 52 18.56 -6.25 -12.31
CA ARG A 52 19.16 -7.53 -12.70
C ARG A 52 20.07 -8.13 -11.63
N ASP A 53 20.78 -7.27 -10.90
CA ASP A 53 21.78 -7.67 -9.92
C ASP A 53 21.19 -7.79 -8.50
N VAL A 54 19.89 -7.49 -8.32
CA VAL A 54 19.18 -7.53 -7.04
C VAL A 54 19.84 -6.60 -6.00
N THR A 55 20.28 -5.44 -6.49
CA THR A 55 20.88 -4.36 -5.70
C THR A 55 19.94 -3.18 -5.53
N GLN A 56 18.89 -3.09 -6.33
CA GLN A 56 17.85 -2.08 -6.23
C GLN A 56 16.47 -2.73 -6.24
N ALA A 57 15.56 -2.16 -5.46
CA ALA A 57 14.17 -2.58 -5.41
C ALA A 57 13.25 -1.37 -5.51
N MET A 58 12.21 -1.46 -6.31
CA MET A 58 11.14 -0.47 -6.38
C MET A 58 9.81 -1.10 -5.95
N LEU A 59 9.09 -0.41 -5.08
CA LEU A 59 7.78 -0.82 -4.58
C LEU A 59 6.80 0.32 -4.74
N TYR A 60 5.63 0.06 -5.31
CA TYR A 60 4.48 0.93 -5.15
C TYR A 60 3.69 0.51 -3.91
N ALA A 61 3.27 1.50 -3.12
CA ALA A 61 2.28 1.31 -2.07
C ALA A 61 1.25 2.45 -2.09
N GLY A 62 0.01 2.11 -1.77
CA GLY A 62 -1.07 3.07 -1.58
C GLY A 62 -1.91 2.71 -0.37
N GLN A 63 -2.37 3.73 0.34
CA GLN A 63 -3.30 3.62 1.46
C GLN A 63 -4.57 4.41 1.18
N GLN A 64 -5.71 3.89 1.58
CA GLN A 64 -6.99 4.60 1.53
C GLN A 64 -7.79 4.35 2.81
N PHE A 65 -8.55 5.36 3.21
CA PHE A 65 -9.41 5.37 4.40
C PHE A 65 -10.88 5.70 4.06
N ASP A 66 -11.10 6.32 2.89
CA ASP A 66 -12.40 6.58 2.28
C ASP A 66 -12.20 6.84 0.77
N TRP A 67 -13.28 7.08 0.01
CA TRP A 67 -13.24 7.31 -1.44
C TRP A 67 -12.38 8.52 -1.85
N HIS A 68 -12.24 9.48 -0.93
CA HIS A 68 -11.54 10.74 -1.14
C HIS A 68 -10.47 10.99 -0.07
N VAL A 69 -10.01 9.94 0.60
CA VAL A 69 -9.01 10.08 1.66
C VAL A 69 -7.98 8.99 1.46
N GLY A 70 -6.83 9.37 0.91
CA GLY A 70 -5.75 8.43 0.69
C GLY A 70 -4.51 9.04 0.06
N SER A 71 -3.46 8.24 -0.02
CA SER A 71 -2.25 8.60 -0.75
C SER A 71 -1.54 7.36 -1.27
N GLY A 72 -0.71 7.55 -2.28
CA GLY A 72 0.14 6.49 -2.79
C GLY A 72 1.38 7.01 -3.48
N GLY A 73 2.37 6.14 -3.63
CA GLY A 73 3.67 6.50 -4.18
C GLY A 73 4.58 5.31 -4.40
N PHE A 74 5.81 5.64 -4.75
CA PHE A 74 6.88 4.67 -4.99
C PHE A 74 8.01 4.86 -3.99
N TRP A 75 8.58 3.74 -3.57
CA TRP A 75 9.79 3.67 -2.75
C TRP A 75 10.88 2.98 -3.54
N LEU A 76 12.09 3.52 -3.46
CA LEU A 76 13.31 2.95 -3.99
C LEU A 76 14.18 2.52 -2.82
N PHE A 77 14.68 1.29 -2.89
CA PHE A 77 15.60 0.71 -1.94
C PHE A 77 16.89 0.33 -2.63
N SER A 78 17.99 0.41 -1.90
CA SER A 78 19.27 -0.14 -2.31
C SER A 78 19.72 -1.21 -1.32
N LYS A 79 20.37 -2.25 -1.84
CA LYS A 79 20.95 -3.32 -1.05
C LYS A 79 22.44 -3.10 -0.86
N SER A 80 22.91 -3.05 0.38
CA SER A 80 24.34 -2.98 0.72
C SER A 80 24.63 -3.97 1.83
N ASN A 81 25.71 -4.75 1.69
CA ASN A 81 26.12 -5.77 2.67
C ASN A 81 24.99 -6.77 3.05
N GLY A 82 24.09 -7.06 2.12
CA GLY A 82 22.96 -7.97 2.36
C GLY A 82 21.69 -7.31 2.89
N GLU A 83 21.76 -6.04 3.31
CA GLU A 83 20.66 -5.31 3.93
C GLU A 83 20.05 -4.29 2.96
N TRP A 84 18.72 -4.13 3.02
CA TRP A 84 17.99 -3.15 2.23
C TRP A 84 17.79 -1.87 3.04
N SER A 85 18.10 -0.72 2.45
CA SER A 85 17.76 0.59 2.98
C SER A 85 16.99 1.40 1.94
N GLU A 86 16.04 2.20 2.40
CA GLU A 86 15.37 3.16 1.53
C GLU A 86 16.37 4.21 1.06
N THR A 87 16.40 4.46 -0.24
CA THR A 87 17.26 5.48 -0.86
C THR A 87 16.46 6.59 -1.54
N GLY A 88 15.14 6.43 -1.67
CA GLY A 88 14.26 7.52 -2.06
C GLY A 88 12.79 7.10 -2.08
N ARG A 89 11.92 8.11 -2.15
CA ARG A 89 10.49 7.94 -2.35
C ARG A 89 9.91 9.08 -3.18
N VAL A 90 8.83 8.81 -3.89
CA VAL A 90 8.10 9.83 -4.65
C VAL A 90 6.60 9.58 -4.55
N GLY A 91 5.85 10.62 -4.20
CA GLY A 91 4.39 10.58 -4.19
C GLY A 91 3.84 10.49 -5.61
N ASN A 92 2.83 9.64 -5.82
CA ASN A 92 2.14 9.48 -7.09
C ASN A 92 0.78 10.18 -7.08
N TRP A 93 0.02 10.04 -6.00
CA TRP A 93 -1.29 10.68 -5.84
C TRP A 93 -1.59 10.99 -4.37
N ILE A 94 -2.45 11.98 -4.18
CA ILE A 94 -3.13 12.30 -2.93
C ILE A 94 -4.59 12.57 -3.28
N SER A 95 -5.51 12.10 -2.44
CA SER A 95 -6.93 12.44 -2.53
C SER A 95 -7.41 13.00 -1.22
#